data_AF-A0A957QU59-F1
#
_entry.id   AF-A0A957QU59-F1
#
_cell.length_a   1.000
_cell.length_b   1.000
_cell.length_c   1.000
_cell.angle_alpha   90.00
_cell.angle_beta   90.00
_cell.angle_gamma   90.00
#
_symmetry.space_group_name_H-M   'P 1'
#
loop_
_entity.id
_entity.type
_entity.pdbx_description
1 polymer ?
#
loop_
_entity_poly.entity_id
_entity_poly.type
_entity_poly.pdbx_seq_one_letter_code
_entity_poly.pdbx_strand_id
1 'polypeptide(L)'
;LSFVAGPTVTGIYSAAYNVVRVLMKLIQSFWKALYPTLSRLHRQTRERYDRLSALSLRFGLVAVLPVAAIGFGVAPELLNLLFGGDYGASARAYQILIWAAPLFLIEVYATTLLMIEHQLRASLWISVVHILGTVLLLPPLTQLLGANGAALAVVLAGSLGSALSLYLLHKMRLPLRVKRFWGLGIATVAAGLVAFFLPAFWLATAALAATVYLVLCWATGVLTVGDFQTLRRTLLSSEAK
;
A
#
# COMPACT_ATOMS: atom_id res chain seq x y z
N LEU A 1 -17.90 -14.71 0.47
CA LEU A 1 -17.12 -15.54 1.43
C LEU A 1 -18.02 -16.49 2.21
N SER A 2 -19.08 -16.02 2.88
CA SER A 2 -20.01 -16.92 3.60
C SER A 2 -20.61 -18.01 2.72
N PHE A 3 -21.03 -17.67 1.50
CA PHE A 3 -21.52 -18.63 0.50
C PHE A 3 -20.43 -19.58 -0.04
N VAL A 4 -19.16 -19.19 0.00
CA VAL A 4 -18.04 -19.94 -0.62
C VAL A 4 -17.37 -20.89 0.37
N ALA A 5 -17.23 -20.49 1.64
CA ALA A 5 -16.45 -21.20 2.64
C ALA A 5 -17.05 -21.21 4.05
N GLY A 6 -18.29 -20.73 4.20
CA GLY A 6 -18.98 -20.73 5.49
C GLY A 6 -18.61 -19.58 6.44
N PRO A 7 -19.34 -19.46 7.56
CA PRO A 7 -19.22 -18.35 8.50
C PRO A 7 -17.87 -18.31 9.23
N THR A 8 -17.31 -19.46 9.62
CA THR A 8 -16.03 -19.52 10.35
C THR A 8 -14.87 -18.95 9.54
N VAL A 9 -14.69 -19.41 8.30
CA VAL A 9 -13.64 -18.89 7.40
C VAL A 9 -13.84 -17.40 7.14
N THR A 10 -15.08 -16.97 6.98
CA THR A 10 -15.43 -15.56 6.79
C THR A 10 -15.06 -14.71 8.00
N GLY A 11 -15.29 -15.20 9.22
CA GLY A 11 -14.88 -14.53 10.47
C GLY A 11 -13.37 -14.36 10.57
N ILE A 12 -12.61 -15.43 10.32
CA ILE A 12 -11.14 -15.43 10.36
C ILE A 12 -10.58 -14.40 9.37
N TYR A 13 -11.06 -14.41 8.13
CA TYR A 13 -10.65 -13.45 7.10
C TYR A 13 -11.06 -12.02 7.48
N SER A 14 -12.26 -11.82 8.02
CA SER A 14 -12.78 -10.48 8.35
C SER A 14 -11.96 -9.80 9.45
N ALA A 15 -11.50 -10.54 10.46
CA ALA A 15 -10.62 -10.00 11.50
C ALA A 15 -9.31 -9.46 10.91
N ALA A 16 -8.66 -10.23 10.03
CA ALA A 16 -7.47 -9.81 9.29
C ALA A 16 -7.75 -8.60 8.37
N TYR A 17 -8.82 -8.68 7.58
CA TYR A 17 -9.19 -7.64 6.62
C TYR A 17 -9.55 -6.31 7.29
N ASN A 18 -10.17 -6.34 8.46
CA ASN A 18 -10.58 -5.11 9.16
C ASN A 18 -9.38 -4.21 9.49
N VAL A 19 -8.24 -4.79 9.87
CA VAL A 19 -7.00 -4.06 10.15
C VAL A 19 -6.43 -3.46 8.85
N VAL A 20 -6.29 -4.29 7.81
CA VAL A 20 -5.78 -3.85 6.49
C VAL A 20 -6.68 -2.78 5.85
N ARG A 21 -7.99 -2.88 6.05
CA ARG A 21 -8.99 -1.93 5.54
C ARG A 21 -8.79 -0.53 6.10
N VAL A 22 -8.37 -0.38 7.36
CA VAL A 22 -8.06 0.94 7.94
C VAL A 22 -6.92 1.59 7.16
N LEU A 23 -5.84 0.84 6.90
CA LEU A 23 -4.71 1.32 6.11
C LEU A 23 -5.12 1.67 4.67
N MET A 24 -5.95 0.85 4.03
CA MET A 24 -6.50 1.16 2.69
C MET A 24 -7.34 2.44 2.67
N LYS A 25 -8.12 2.71 3.72
CA LYS A 25 -8.87 3.97 3.83
C LYS A 25 -7.95 5.18 3.98
N LEU A 26 -6.86 5.06 4.75
CA LEU A 26 -5.86 6.13 4.87
C LEU A 26 -5.20 6.45 3.52
N ILE A 27 -4.86 5.40 2.75
CA ILE A 27 -4.34 5.54 1.39
C ILE A 27 -5.32 6.29 0.48
N GLN A 28 -6.61 5.93 0.51
CA GLN A 28 -7.64 6.62 -0.28
C GLN A 28 -7.80 8.08 0.15
N SER A 29 -7.85 8.36 1.45
CA SER A 29 -7.95 9.72 1.98
C SER A 29 -6.77 10.58 1.55
N PHE A 30 -5.56 10.04 1.59
CA PHE A 30 -4.35 10.72 1.12
C PHE A 30 -4.46 11.14 -0.35
N TRP A 31 -4.82 10.20 -1.25
CA TRP A 31 -4.95 10.51 -2.68
C TRP A 31 -6.14 11.42 -2.98
N LYS A 32 -7.26 11.25 -2.27
CA LYS A 32 -8.45 12.10 -2.41
C LYS A 32 -8.15 13.55 -2.02
N ALA A 33 -7.38 13.77 -0.96
CA ALA A 33 -6.94 15.10 -0.55
C ALA A 33 -5.99 15.74 -1.57
N LEU A 34 -5.15 14.93 -2.21
CA LEU A 34 -4.15 15.40 -3.17
C LEU A 34 -4.71 15.63 -4.59
N TYR A 35 -5.83 14.97 -4.93
CA TYR A 35 -6.46 15.02 -6.25
C TYR A 35 -6.71 16.45 -6.78
N PRO A 36 -7.32 17.38 -6.01
CA PRO A 36 -7.59 18.73 -6.50
C PRO A 36 -6.31 19.50 -6.84
N THR A 37 -5.28 19.37 -5.99
CA THR A 37 -3.99 20.02 -6.19
C THR A 37 -3.30 19.50 -7.46
N LEU A 38 -3.28 18.19 -7.67
CA LEU A 38 -2.70 17.58 -8.87
C LEU A 38 -3.45 17.98 -10.13
N SER A 39 -4.78 17.97 -10.10
CA SER A 39 -5.63 18.39 -11.23
C SER A 39 -5.37 19.85 -11.63
N ARG A 40 -5.25 20.75 -10.65
CA ARG A 40 -4.89 22.16 -10.90
C ARG A 40 -3.48 22.29 -11.49
N LEU A 41 -2.49 21.61 -10.91
CA LEU A 41 -1.10 21.67 -11.40
C LEU A 41 -0.96 21.10 -12.81
N HIS A 42 -1.73 20.05 -13.16
CA HIS A 42 -1.75 19.48 -14.50
C HIS A 42 -2.12 20.52 -15.56
N ARG A 43 -3.03 21.46 -15.23
CA ARG A 43 -3.44 22.56 -16.13
C ARG A 43 -2.48 23.76 -16.14
N GLN A 44 -1.69 23.94 -15.09
CA GLN A 44 -0.87 25.14 -14.90
C GLN A 44 0.61 24.92 -15.22
N THR A 45 1.21 23.85 -14.73
CA THR A 45 2.66 23.62 -14.83
C THR A 45 2.96 22.12 -14.80
N ARG A 46 3.21 21.54 -15.98
CA ARG A 46 3.53 20.12 -16.16
C ARG A 46 4.67 19.64 -15.24
N GLU A 47 5.73 20.43 -15.12
CA GLU A 47 6.88 20.08 -14.28
C GLU A 47 6.50 19.95 -12.78
N ARG A 48 5.67 20.85 -12.26
CA ARG A 48 5.22 20.82 -10.85
C ARG A 48 4.28 19.65 -10.60
N TYR A 49 3.41 19.35 -11.56
CA TYR A 49 2.56 18.17 -11.52
C TYR A 49 3.40 16.88 -11.48
N ASP A 50 4.32 16.69 -12.43
CA ASP A 50 5.15 15.48 -12.50
C ASP A 50 5.98 15.30 -11.21
N ARG A 51 6.52 16.42 -10.69
CA ARG A 51 7.30 16.44 -9.45
C ARG A 51 6.45 16.07 -8.24
N LEU A 52 5.27 16.69 -8.07
CA LEU A 52 4.40 16.43 -6.91
C LEU A 52 3.84 15.01 -6.95
N SER A 53 3.43 14.52 -8.13
CA SER A 53 2.94 13.14 -8.32
C SER A 53 3.99 12.11 -7.91
N ALA A 54 5.21 12.21 -8.46
CA ALA A 54 6.30 11.29 -8.13
C ALA A 54 6.71 11.37 -6.64
N LEU A 55 6.73 12.59 -6.09
CA LEU A 55 7.03 12.82 -4.68
C LEU A 55 6.00 12.15 -3.78
N SER A 56 4.72 12.29 -4.10
CA SER A 56 3.59 11.74 -3.34
C SER A 56 3.55 10.22 -3.39
N LEU A 57 3.82 9.62 -4.56
CA LEU A 57 3.99 8.16 -4.65
C LEU A 57 5.12 7.68 -3.75
N ARG A 58 6.30 8.32 -3.81
CA ARG A 58 7.45 7.93 -2.98
C ARG A 58 7.12 8.05 -1.49
N PHE A 59 6.56 9.17 -1.04
CA PHE A 59 6.19 9.33 0.37
C PHE A 59 5.13 8.33 0.81
N GLY A 60 4.14 8.05 -0.05
CA GLY A 60 3.15 6.99 0.19
C GLY A 60 3.82 5.63 0.39
N LEU A 61 4.75 5.25 -0.48
CA LEU A 61 5.47 3.97 -0.36
C LEU A 61 6.34 3.91 0.90
N VAL A 62 7.03 5.02 1.22
CA VAL A 62 7.83 5.14 2.46
C VAL A 62 6.96 5.00 3.70
N ALA A 63 5.69 5.43 3.66
CA ALA A 63 4.77 5.29 4.77
C ALA A 63 4.14 3.89 4.85
N VAL A 64 3.74 3.30 3.72
CA VAL A 64 2.95 2.05 3.69
C VAL A 64 3.81 0.79 3.80
N LEU A 65 4.98 0.76 3.16
CA LEU A 65 5.86 -0.42 3.21
C LEU A 65 6.34 -0.82 4.61
N PRO A 66 6.77 0.09 5.51
CA PRO A 66 7.17 -0.31 6.86
C PRO A 66 5.97 -0.80 7.66
N VAL A 67 4.78 -0.23 7.47
CA VAL A 67 3.56 -0.72 8.13
C VAL A 67 3.27 -2.16 7.70
N ALA A 68 3.46 -2.48 6.41
CA ALA A 68 3.27 -3.84 5.92
C ALA A 68 4.33 -4.81 6.48
N ALA A 69 5.61 -4.43 6.46
CA ALA A 69 6.70 -5.27 6.94
C ALA A 69 6.66 -5.51 8.47
N ILE A 70 6.42 -4.45 9.25
CA ILE A 70 6.30 -4.54 10.70
C ILE A 70 5.04 -5.30 11.07
N GLY A 71 3.90 -4.95 10.44
CA GLY A 71 2.63 -5.64 10.64
C GLY A 71 2.74 -7.14 10.37
N PHE A 72 3.46 -7.54 9.32
CA PHE A 72 3.75 -8.94 9.06
C PHE A 72 4.47 -9.63 10.22
N GLY A 73 5.51 -9.00 10.77
CA GLY A 73 6.31 -9.56 11.86
C GLY A 73 5.56 -9.69 13.18
N VAL A 74 4.74 -8.69 13.53
CA VAL A 74 4.02 -8.62 14.83
C VAL A 74 2.55 -9.03 14.73
N ALA A 75 2.18 -9.78 13.68
CA ALA A 75 0.79 -10.09 13.36
C ALA A 75 0.01 -10.78 14.48
N PRO A 76 0.52 -11.84 15.15
CA PRO A 76 -0.21 -12.51 16.22
C PRO A 76 -0.51 -11.57 17.39
N GLU A 77 0.48 -10.82 17.85
CA GLU A 77 0.37 -9.92 19.00
C GLU A 77 -0.55 -8.73 18.69
N LEU A 78 -0.46 -8.18 17.49
CA LEU A 78 -1.33 -7.11 17.03
C LEU A 78 -2.80 -7.53 17.03
N LEU A 79 -3.12 -8.71 16.49
CA LEU A 79 -4.50 -9.19 16.45
C LEU A 79 -5.02 -9.56 17.84
N ASN A 80 -4.18 -10.18 18.68
CA ASN A 80 -4.56 -10.51 20.06
C ASN A 80 -4.82 -9.24 20.89
N LEU A 81 -4.05 -8.16 20.69
CA LEU A 81 -4.32 -6.87 21.34
C LEU A 81 -5.67 -6.29 20.91
N LEU A 82 -5.97 -6.29 19.62
CA LEU A 82 -7.16 -5.62 19.07
C LEU A 82 -8.45 -6.37 19.39
N PHE A 83 -8.38 -7.70 19.46
CA PHE A 83 -9.57 -8.53 19.54
C PHE A 83 -9.63 -9.43 20.79
N GLY A 84 -8.58 -9.47 21.61
CA GLY A 84 -8.59 -10.04 22.97
C GLY A 84 -8.70 -11.57 23.06
N GLY A 85 -8.50 -12.32 21.98
CA GLY A 85 -8.65 -13.79 21.94
C GLY A 85 -7.54 -14.50 21.15
N ASP A 86 -7.67 -15.81 20.95
CA ASP A 86 -6.74 -16.61 20.12
C ASP A 86 -7.00 -16.39 18.62
N TYR A 87 -6.48 -15.28 18.10
CA TYR A 87 -6.57 -14.93 16.68
C TYR A 87 -5.42 -15.50 15.84
N GLY A 88 -4.75 -16.56 16.33
CA GLY A 88 -3.66 -17.22 15.60
C GLY A 88 -4.06 -17.68 14.20
N ALA A 89 -5.32 -18.12 14.02
CA ALA A 89 -5.87 -18.48 12.71
C ALA A 89 -5.98 -17.29 11.75
N SER A 90 -6.25 -16.09 12.26
CA SER A 90 -6.32 -14.84 11.49
C SER A 90 -4.94 -14.22 11.24
N ALA A 91 -3.94 -14.52 12.07
CA ALA A 91 -2.59 -13.97 11.94
C ALA A 91 -1.97 -14.29 10.59
N ARG A 92 -2.05 -15.56 10.14
CA ARG A 92 -1.54 -15.95 8.81
C ARG A 92 -2.28 -15.26 7.67
N ALA A 93 -3.60 -15.16 7.76
CA ALA A 93 -4.39 -14.46 6.75
C ALA A 93 -4.02 -12.97 6.69
N TYR A 94 -3.80 -12.33 7.85
CA TYR A 94 -3.35 -10.94 7.94
C TYR A 94 -1.94 -10.73 7.37
N GLN A 95 -1.00 -11.62 7.70
CA GLN A 95 0.37 -11.58 7.16
C GLN A 95 0.39 -11.62 5.63
N ILE A 96 -0.49 -12.40 5.02
CA ILE A 96 -0.63 -12.39 3.56
C ILE A 96 -1.28 -11.07 3.12
N LEU A 97 -2.44 -10.74 3.70
CA LEU A 97 -3.31 -9.67 3.25
C LEU A 97 -2.72 -8.26 3.41
N ILE A 98 -1.84 -8.04 4.39
CA ILE A 98 -1.23 -6.72 4.63
C ILE A 98 -0.43 -6.23 3.41
N TRP A 99 0.12 -7.14 2.61
CA TRP A 99 0.83 -6.83 1.37
C TRP A 99 -0.11 -6.31 0.26
N ALA A 100 -1.43 -6.43 0.40
CA ALA A 100 -2.37 -5.77 -0.49
C ALA A 100 -2.33 -4.24 -0.37
N ALA A 101 -1.89 -3.69 0.77
CA ALA A 101 -1.85 -2.25 1.00
C ALA A 101 -0.87 -1.49 0.08
N PRO A 102 0.42 -1.88 -0.06
CA PRO A 102 1.33 -1.22 -1.01
C PRO A 102 0.90 -1.41 -2.47
N LEU A 103 0.32 -2.55 -2.83
CA LEU A 103 -0.23 -2.79 -4.18
C LEU A 103 -1.39 -1.84 -4.47
N PHE A 104 -2.30 -1.71 -3.51
CA PHE A 104 -3.43 -0.81 -3.59
C PHE A 104 -3.01 0.67 -3.65
N LEU A 105 -1.94 1.07 -2.93
CA LEU A 105 -1.36 2.41 -3.07
C LEU A 105 -0.94 2.71 -4.52
N ILE A 106 -0.28 1.76 -5.19
CA ILE A 106 0.15 1.90 -6.58
C ILE A 106 -1.06 2.00 -7.53
N GLU A 107 -2.10 1.20 -7.27
CA GLU A 107 -3.33 1.21 -8.07
C GLU A 107 -4.09 2.54 -7.94
N VAL A 108 -4.28 3.03 -6.71
CA VAL A 108 -4.94 4.32 -6.45
C VAL A 108 -4.13 5.47 -7.04
N TYR A 109 -2.79 5.40 -6.96
CA TYR A 109 -1.92 6.37 -7.62
C TYR A 109 -2.16 6.40 -9.13
N ALA A 110 -2.12 5.24 -9.78
CA ALA A 110 -2.24 5.14 -11.22
C ALA A 110 -3.61 5.59 -11.72
N THR A 111 -4.68 5.10 -11.09
CA THR A 111 -6.05 5.50 -11.43
C THR A 111 -6.27 7.00 -11.22
N THR A 112 -5.74 7.58 -10.14
CA THR A 112 -5.77 9.04 -9.91
C THR A 112 -5.11 9.82 -11.05
N LEU A 113 -3.89 9.46 -11.46
CA LEU A 113 -3.22 10.16 -12.56
C LEU A 113 -3.92 9.94 -13.89
N LEU A 114 -4.37 8.72 -14.19
CA LEU A 114 -5.09 8.43 -15.43
C LEU A 114 -6.40 9.22 -15.52
N MET A 115 -7.10 9.43 -14.41
CA MET A 115 -8.28 10.31 -14.38
C MET A 115 -7.92 11.76 -14.68
N ILE A 116 -6.84 12.28 -14.08
CA ILE A 116 -6.36 13.65 -14.32
C ILE A 116 -5.92 13.85 -15.77
N GLU A 117 -5.28 12.84 -16.37
CA GLU A 117 -4.81 12.82 -17.76
C GLU A 117 -5.92 12.47 -18.78
N HIS A 118 -7.18 12.43 -18.33
CA HIS A 118 -8.35 12.09 -19.14
C HIS A 118 -8.31 10.69 -19.81
N GLN A 119 -7.52 9.77 -19.26
CA GLN A 119 -7.38 8.38 -19.70
C GLN A 119 -8.35 7.45 -18.95
N LEU A 120 -9.64 7.80 -18.91
CA LEU A 120 -10.64 7.07 -18.13
C LEU A 120 -10.73 5.58 -18.50
N ARG A 121 -10.60 5.25 -19.79
CA ARG A 121 -10.59 3.85 -20.25
C ARG A 121 -9.46 3.04 -19.64
N ALA A 122 -8.25 3.62 -19.57
CA ALA A 122 -7.10 2.96 -18.96
C ALA A 122 -7.30 2.75 -17.45
N SER A 123 -7.88 3.76 -16.75
CA SER A 123 -8.25 3.63 -15.34
C SER A 123 -9.29 2.53 -15.13
N LEU A 124 -10.32 2.45 -15.98
CA LEU A 124 -11.34 1.41 -15.91
C LEU A 124 -10.76 0.01 -16.14
N TRP A 125 -9.82 -0.14 -17.07
CA TRP A 125 -9.17 -1.43 -17.32
C TRP A 125 -8.39 -1.94 -16.09
N ILE A 126 -7.77 -1.06 -15.32
CA ILE A 126 -7.14 -1.43 -14.05
C ILE A 126 -8.18 -2.03 -13.08
N SER A 127 -9.30 -1.33 -12.87
CA SER A 127 -10.39 -1.82 -12.02
C SER A 127 -10.98 -3.15 -12.52
N VAL A 128 -11.17 -3.28 -13.84
CA VAL A 128 -11.69 -4.51 -14.45
C VAL A 128 -10.74 -5.67 -14.22
N VAL A 129 -9.43 -5.51 -14.46
CA VAL A 129 -8.45 -6.57 -14.24
C VAL A 129 -8.36 -6.96 -12.77
N HIS A 130 -8.39 -5.99 -11.85
CA HIS A 130 -8.45 -6.27 -10.41
C HIS A 130 -9.72 -7.08 -10.08
N ILE A 131 -10.90 -6.60 -10.46
CA ILE A 131 -12.18 -7.23 -10.13
C ILE A 131 -12.26 -8.65 -10.73
N LEU A 132 -11.87 -8.82 -11.99
CA LEU A 132 -11.83 -10.13 -12.63
C LEU A 132 -10.83 -11.05 -11.93
N GLY A 133 -9.63 -10.57 -11.61
CA GLY A 133 -8.65 -11.31 -10.81
C GLY A 133 -9.24 -11.79 -9.49
N THR A 134 -9.94 -10.91 -8.76
CA THR A 134 -10.61 -11.26 -7.50
C THR A 134 -11.71 -12.28 -7.72
N VAL A 135 -12.60 -12.09 -8.70
CA VAL A 135 -13.71 -13.01 -8.97
C VAL A 135 -13.22 -14.40 -9.39
N LEU A 136 -12.15 -14.47 -10.18
CA LEU A 136 -11.60 -15.72 -10.68
C LEU A 136 -10.75 -16.46 -9.62
N LEU A 137 -9.98 -15.73 -8.81
CA LEU A 137 -9.04 -16.33 -7.85
C LEU A 137 -9.68 -16.61 -6.48
N LEU A 138 -10.66 -15.79 -6.06
CA LEU A 138 -11.22 -15.88 -4.71
C LEU A 138 -11.90 -17.22 -4.44
N PRO A 139 -12.84 -17.73 -5.27
CA PRO A 139 -13.51 -19.00 -4.98
C PRO A 139 -12.57 -20.21 -4.86
N PRO A 140 -11.71 -20.53 -5.86
CA PRO A 140 -10.89 -21.74 -5.79
C PRO A 140 -9.84 -21.66 -4.68
N LEU A 141 -9.19 -20.50 -4.49
CA LEU A 141 -8.17 -20.37 -3.44
C LEU A 141 -8.79 -20.44 -2.04
N THR A 142 -9.96 -19.83 -1.84
CA THR A 142 -10.66 -19.92 -0.55
C THR A 142 -11.10 -21.34 -0.24
N GLN A 143 -11.56 -22.11 -1.23
CA GLN A 143 -11.94 -23.51 -1.04
C GLN A 143 -10.74 -24.40 -0.67
N LEU A 144 -9.57 -24.15 -1.27
CA LEU A 144 -8.36 -24.95 -1.03
C LEU A 144 -7.63 -24.58 0.27
N LEU A 145 -7.58 -23.30 0.62
CA LEU A 145 -6.71 -22.77 1.69
C LEU A 145 -7.46 -21.97 2.77
N GLY A 146 -8.79 -21.97 2.74
CA GLY A 146 -9.63 -21.23 3.68
C GLY A 146 -9.37 -19.72 3.65
N ALA A 147 -9.25 -19.10 4.83
CA ALA A 147 -9.06 -17.66 4.98
C ALA A 147 -7.72 -17.17 4.38
N ASN A 148 -6.67 -18.01 4.43
CA ASN A 148 -5.37 -17.71 3.82
C ASN A 148 -5.49 -17.68 2.29
N GLY A 149 -6.30 -18.56 1.72
CA GLY A 149 -6.63 -18.57 0.30
C GLY A 149 -7.37 -17.32 -0.14
N ALA A 150 -8.33 -16.85 0.65
CA ALA A 150 -9.01 -15.59 0.40
C ALA A 150 -8.02 -14.40 0.43
N ALA A 151 -7.13 -14.36 1.43
CA ALA A 151 -6.10 -13.33 1.51
C ALA A 151 -5.15 -13.36 0.30
N LEU A 152 -4.70 -14.57 -0.09
CA LEU A 152 -3.83 -14.75 -1.25
C LEU A 152 -4.51 -14.32 -2.55
N ALA A 153 -5.79 -14.66 -2.74
CA ALA A 153 -6.55 -14.23 -3.91
C ALA A 153 -6.60 -12.70 -4.04
N VAL A 154 -6.82 -11.99 -2.93
CA VAL A 154 -6.84 -10.52 -2.91
C VAL A 154 -5.47 -9.94 -3.25
N VAL A 155 -4.40 -10.49 -2.68
CA VAL A 155 -3.02 -10.02 -2.98
C VAL A 155 -2.67 -10.28 -4.44
N LEU A 156 -3.01 -11.45 -4.99
CA LEU A 156 -2.76 -11.78 -6.39
C LEU A 156 -3.57 -10.91 -7.35
N ALA A 157 -4.86 -10.68 -7.06
CA ALA A 157 -5.70 -9.78 -7.84
C ALA A 157 -5.17 -8.33 -7.82
N GLY A 158 -4.79 -7.83 -6.63
CA GLY A 158 -4.14 -6.54 -6.49
C GLY A 158 -2.76 -6.48 -7.16
N SER A 159 -2.04 -7.60 -7.24
CA SER A 159 -0.78 -7.68 -7.98
C SER A 159 -1.01 -7.54 -9.48
N LEU A 160 -2.07 -8.15 -10.04
CA LEU A 160 -2.46 -7.98 -11.43
C LEU A 160 -2.86 -6.52 -11.73
N GLY A 161 -3.70 -5.92 -10.89
CA GLY A 161 -4.13 -4.52 -11.01
C GLY A 161 -2.96 -3.54 -10.92
N SER A 162 -2.06 -3.73 -9.96
CA SER A 162 -0.86 -2.89 -9.79
C SER A 162 0.18 -3.11 -10.89
N ALA A 163 0.37 -4.33 -11.39
CA ALA A 163 1.24 -4.59 -12.54
C ALA A 163 0.73 -3.87 -13.80
N LEU A 164 -0.57 -3.96 -14.08
CA LEU A 164 -1.19 -3.21 -15.18
C LEU A 164 -1.06 -1.69 -14.96
N SER A 165 -1.25 -1.22 -13.72
CA SER A 165 -1.06 0.17 -13.34
C SER A 165 0.34 0.68 -13.69
N LEU A 166 1.39 -0.05 -13.29
CA LEU A 166 2.79 0.29 -13.59
C LEU A 166 3.06 0.26 -15.09
N TYR A 167 2.55 -0.74 -15.81
CA TYR A 167 2.67 -0.84 -17.26
C TYR A 167 2.05 0.37 -17.98
N LEU A 168 0.81 0.74 -17.62
CA LEU A 168 0.10 1.86 -18.24
C LEU A 168 0.77 3.20 -17.93
N LEU A 169 1.17 3.42 -16.67
CA LEU A 169 1.93 4.61 -16.28
C LEU A 169 3.25 4.72 -17.06
N HIS A 170 3.97 3.61 -17.25
CA HIS A 170 5.20 3.59 -18.03
C HIS A 170 4.94 3.85 -19.52
N LYS A 171 3.99 3.13 -20.12
CA LYS A 171 3.59 3.25 -21.52
C LYS A 171 3.17 4.68 -21.89
N MET A 172 2.45 5.35 -20.99
CA MET A 172 1.95 6.72 -21.17
C MET A 172 2.94 7.79 -20.69
N ARG A 173 4.15 7.40 -20.26
CA ARG A 173 5.20 8.31 -19.74
C ARG A 173 4.71 9.21 -18.60
N LEU A 174 3.83 8.66 -17.76
CA LEU A 174 3.35 9.32 -16.56
C LEU A 174 4.41 9.23 -15.44
N PRO A 175 4.41 10.17 -14.48
CA PRO A 175 5.43 10.22 -13.45
C PRO A 175 5.48 8.89 -12.66
N LEU A 176 6.62 8.22 -12.66
CA LEU A 176 6.86 6.94 -11.96
C LEU A 176 8.17 6.94 -11.15
N ARG A 177 8.77 8.11 -10.96
CA ARG A 177 10.13 8.20 -10.41
C ARG A 177 10.15 8.07 -8.90
N VAL A 178 10.30 6.83 -8.43
CA VAL A 178 10.72 6.55 -7.04
C VAL A 178 12.24 6.56 -6.99
N LYS A 179 12.82 7.68 -6.53
CA LYS A 179 14.27 7.78 -6.35
C LYS A 179 14.74 6.70 -5.36
N ARG A 180 15.82 6.00 -5.73
CA ARG A 180 16.51 5.01 -4.88
C ARG A 180 15.58 3.88 -4.38
N PHE A 181 14.73 3.37 -5.27
CA PHE A 181 13.82 2.25 -4.98
C PHE A 181 14.51 1.02 -4.37
N TRP A 182 15.76 0.74 -4.75
CA TRP A 182 16.55 -0.34 -4.14
C TRP A 182 16.77 -0.14 -2.63
N GLY A 183 17.04 1.09 -2.19
CA GLY A 183 17.24 1.41 -0.76
C GLY A 183 15.95 1.26 0.04
N LEU A 184 14.81 1.57 -0.59
CA LEU A 184 13.48 1.34 -0.02
C LEU A 184 13.20 -0.15 0.18
N GLY A 185 13.60 -0.99 -0.78
CA GLY A 185 13.52 -2.45 -0.65
C GLY A 185 14.35 -2.97 0.52
N ILE A 186 15.63 -2.57 0.61
CA ILE A 186 16.53 -2.97 1.70
C ILE A 186 15.96 -2.55 3.06
N ALA A 187 15.51 -1.30 3.19
CA ALA A 187 14.92 -0.81 4.44
C ALA A 187 13.69 -1.62 4.86
N THR A 188 12.81 -1.95 3.90
CA THR A 188 11.59 -2.74 4.15
C THR A 188 11.92 -4.15 4.61
N VAL A 189 12.86 -4.81 3.94
CA VAL A 189 13.31 -6.16 4.31
C VAL A 189 13.96 -6.14 5.70
N ALA A 190 14.86 -5.20 5.97
CA ALA A 190 15.51 -5.07 7.27
C ALA A 190 14.49 -4.85 8.41
N ALA A 191 13.49 -3.98 8.21
CA ALA A 191 12.43 -3.75 9.18
C ALA A 191 11.59 -5.03 9.44
N GLY A 192 11.25 -5.78 8.38
CA GLY A 192 10.54 -7.04 8.51
C GLY A 192 11.35 -8.10 9.26
N LEU A 193 12.66 -8.21 9.00
CA LEU A 193 13.56 -9.11 9.72
C LEU A 193 13.64 -8.75 11.20
N VAL A 194 13.80 -7.46 11.54
CA VAL A 194 13.82 -6.97 12.92
C VAL A 194 12.50 -7.28 13.64
N ALA A 195 11.37 -7.05 12.97
CA ALA A 195 10.04 -7.33 13.53
C ALA A 195 9.77 -8.82 13.74
N PHE A 196 10.34 -9.70 12.90
CA PHE A 196 10.10 -11.14 12.95
C PHE A 196 11.04 -11.88 13.91
N PHE A 197 12.33 -11.51 13.95
CA PHE A 197 13.35 -12.29 14.65
C PHE A 197 13.63 -11.85 16.09
N LEU A 198 13.16 -10.68 16.53
CA LEU A 198 13.40 -10.23 17.90
C LEU A 198 12.34 -10.77 18.86
N PRO A 199 12.71 -11.65 19.81
CA PRO A 199 11.79 -12.16 20.82
C PRO A 199 11.67 -11.14 21.97
N ALA A 200 11.13 -9.96 21.67
CA ALA A 200 10.88 -8.91 22.65
C ALA A 200 9.42 -8.47 22.61
N PHE A 201 9.03 -7.59 23.55
CA PHE A 201 7.71 -7.00 23.57
C PHE A 201 7.39 -6.35 22.21
N TRP A 202 6.26 -6.74 21.59
CA TRP A 202 5.95 -6.42 20.20
C TRP A 202 5.92 -4.91 19.89
N LEU A 203 5.57 -4.05 20.86
CA LEU A 203 5.67 -2.60 20.68
C LEU A 203 7.12 -2.12 20.61
N ALA A 204 8.02 -2.72 21.39
CA ALA A 204 9.44 -2.40 21.34
C ALA A 204 10.07 -2.90 20.03
N THR A 205 9.69 -4.09 19.55
CA THR A 205 10.16 -4.60 18.25
C THR A 205 9.64 -3.77 17.10
N ALA A 206 8.35 -3.37 17.13
CA ALA A 206 7.76 -2.48 16.14
C ALA A 206 8.44 -1.09 16.12
N ALA A 207 8.69 -0.51 17.29
CA ALA A 207 9.39 0.77 17.41
C ALA A 207 10.81 0.67 16.85
N LEU A 208 11.57 -0.36 17.23
CA LEU A 208 12.93 -0.58 16.73
C LEU A 208 12.94 -0.83 15.21
N ALA A 209 12.03 -1.65 14.68
CA ALA A 209 11.92 -1.88 13.25
C ALA A 209 11.59 -0.60 12.48
N ALA A 210 10.72 0.25 13.02
CA ALA A 210 10.43 1.57 12.47
C ALA A 210 11.66 2.49 12.50
N THR A 211 12.42 2.49 13.61
CA THR A 211 13.67 3.25 13.71
C THR A 211 14.70 2.77 12.68
N VAL A 212 14.94 1.46 12.57
CA VAL A 212 15.85 0.87 11.59
C VAL A 212 15.43 1.24 10.16
N TYR A 213 14.13 1.14 9.86
CA TYR A 213 13.59 1.53 8.56
C TYR A 213 13.87 3.01 8.23
N LEU A 214 13.60 3.92 9.17
CA LEU A 214 13.80 5.35 8.96
C LEU A 214 15.28 5.71 8.81
N VAL A 215 16.14 5.11 9.63
CA VAL A 215 17.60 5.29 9.54
C VAL A 215 18.12 4.82 8.18
N LEU A 216 17.70 3.63 7.71
CA LEU A 216 18.10 3.12 6.40
C LEU A 216 17.55 3.97 5.25
N CYS A 217 16.30 4.42 5.33
CA CYS A 217 15.73 5.34 4.35
C CYS A 217 16.50 6.67 4.28
N TRP A 218 17.00 7.16 5.41
CA TRP A 218 17.81 8.38 5.47
C TRP A 218 19.24 8.15 4.96
N ALA A 219 19.90 7.07 5.39
CA ALA A 219 21.25 6.71 4.98
C ALA A 219 21.35 6.39 3.48
N THR A 220 20.36 5.68 2.95
CA THR A 220 20.24 5.43 1.49
C THR A 220 19.75 6.66 0.74
N GLY A 221 19.36 7.74 1.41
CA GLY A 221 18.79 8.98 0.86
C GLY A 221 17.52 8.79 0.03
N VAL A 222 16.73 7.76 0.36
CA VAL A 222 15.33 7.64 -0.06
C VAL A 222 14.52 8.83 0.46
N LEU A 223 14.81 9.25 1.70
CA LEU A 223 14.31 10.48 2.32
C LEU A 223 15.40 11.54 2.38
N THR A 224 15.16 12.73 1.82
CA THR A 224 16.07 13.88 1.97
C THR A 224 15.34 15.11 2.51
N VAL A 225 16.04 15.98 3.24
CA VAL A 225 15.47 17.21 3.83
C VAL A 225 14.90 18.14 2.75
N GLY A 226 15.54 18.19 1.56
CA GLY A 226 15.07 18.96 0.42
C GLY A 226 13.70 18.50 -0.12
N ASP A 227 13.32 17.24 0.12
CA ASP A 227 12.03 16.70 -0.30
C ASP A 227 10.88 17.31 0.51
N PHE A 228 11.07 17.47 1.82
CA PHE A 228 10.10 18.11 2.71
C PHE A 228 9.92 19.60 2.39
N GLN A 229 11.03 20.29 2.10
CA GLN A 229 10.97 21.69 1.66
C GLN A 229 10.26 21.82 0.30
N THR A 230 10.49 20.89 -0.61
CA THR A 230 9.83 20.85 -1.93
C THR A 230 8.33 20.58 -1.80
N LEU A 231 7.94 19.63 -0.94
CA LEU A 231 6.53 19.33 -0.67
C LEU A 231 5.82 20.57 -0.10
N ARG A 232 6.39 21.17 0.94
CA ARG A 232 5.84 22.37 1.60
C ARG A 232 5.72 23.54 0.62
N ARG A 233 6.75 23.81 -0.19
CA ARG A 233 6.71 24.90 -1.19
C ARG A 233 5.67 24.65 -2.26
N THR A 234 5.54 23.42 -2.75
CA THR A 234 4.59 23.09 -3.83
C THR A 234 3.14 23.16 -3.35
N LEU A 235 2.87 22.77 -2.10
CA LEU A 235 1.54 22.87 -1.50
C LEU A 235 1.19 24.33 -1.18
N LEU A 236 2.05 25.07 -0.46
CA LEU A 236 1.77 26.43 -0.02
C LEU A 236 1.77 27.47 -1.15
N SER A 237 2.63 27.33 -2.16
CA SER A 237 2.62 28.25 -3.32
C SER A 237 1.39 28.07 -4.20
N SER A 238 0.64 26.99 -4.01
CA SER A 238 -0.59 26.73 -4.75
C SER A 238 -1.84 27.37 -4.11
N GLU A 239 -1.74 27.84 -2.87
CA GLU A 239 -2.81 28.62 -2.20
C GLU A 239 -2.64 30.14 -2.41
N ALA A 240 -1.49 30.59 -2.93
CA ALA A 240 -1.11 32.00 -2.98
C ALA A 240 -1.46 32.73 -4.31
N LYS A 241 -2.38 32.19 -5.13
CA LYS A 241 -2.91 32.84 -6.35
C LYS A 241 -4.34 32.42 -6.59
#